data_AF-A0A381EL59-F1
#
_entry.id   AF-A0A381EL59-F1
#
_cell.length_a   1.000
_cell.length_b   1.000
_cell.length_c   1.000
_cell.angle_alpha   90.00
_cell.angle_beta   90.00
_cell.angle_gamma   90.00
#
_symmetry.space_group_name_H-M   'P 1'
#
loop_
_entity.id
_entity.type
_entity.pdbx_description
1 polymer ?
#
loop_
_entity_poly.entity_id
_entity_poly.type
_entity_poly.pdbx_seq_one_letter_code
_entity_poly.pdbx_strand_id
1 'polypeptide(L)'
;MIDELKTIKDYQNTLIYISDHGESLGKNGIYLHGLPYAIAPKTQTQVPILLWSNDENLQNIALKHRNLATSHDSIFSTILDYFEIKTPFYEEEFDFLNLKFGEKK
;
A
#
# COMPACT_ATOMS: atom_id res chain seq x y z
N MET A 1 -16.09 -8.76 0.01
CA MET A 1 -14.69 -8.99 0.44
C MET A 1 -14.43 -8.71 1.92
N ILE A 2 -14.40 -7.47 2.44
CA ILE A 2 -14.16 -7.24 3.90
C ILE A 2 -15.18 -8.00 4.76
N ASP A 3 -16.47 -7.93 4.40
CA ASP A 3 -17.51 -8.62 5.17
C ASP A 3 -17.39 -10.15 5.09
N GLU A 4 -16.84 -10.69 3.99
CA GLU A 4 -16.51 -12.12 3.90
C GLU A 4 -15.35 -12.47 4.82
N LEU A 5 -14.26 -11.69 4.80
CA LEU A 5 -13.10 -11.91 5.68
C LEU A 5 -13.47 -11.83 7.17
N LYS A 6 -14.42 -10.97 7.56
CA LYS A 6 -14.95 -10.91 8.93
C LYS A 6 -15.63 -12.20 9.40
N THR A 7 -16.11 -13.04 8.49
CA THR A 7 -16.73 -14.33 8.85
C THR A 7 -15.70 -15.40 9.22
N ILE A 8 -14.44 -15.23 8.82
CA ILE A 8 -13.34 -16.17 9.06
C ILE A 8 -12.66 -15.79 10.38
N LYS A 9 -13.08 -16.39 11.50
CA LYS A 9 -12.65 -15.95 12.84
C LYS A 9 -11.36 -16.57 13.35
N ASP A 10 -10.95 -17.70 12.80
CA ASP A 10 -9.80 -18.47 13.31
C ASP A 10 -8.44 -18.00 12.75
N TYR A 11 -8.43 -16.93 11.95
CA TYR A 11 -7.25 -16.42 11.27
C TYR A 11 -7.10 -14.90 11.46
N GLN A 12 -5.85 -14.43 11.42
CA GLN A 12 -5.56 -13.02 11.16
C GLN A 12 -5.76 -12.75 9.67
N ASN A 13 -6.80 -11.98 9.36
CA ASN A 13 -7.17 -11.63 7.99
C ASN A 13 -6.80 -10.17 7.74
N THR A 14 -6.06 -9.93 6.66
CA THR A 14 -5.76 -8.59 6.18
C THR A 14 -6.10 -8.47 4.70
N LEU A 15 -6.79 -7.39 4.35
CA LEU A 15 -7.01 -6.95 2.99
C LEU A 15 -6.13 -5.74 2.72
N ILE A 16 -5.31 -5.84 1.68
CA ILE A 16 -4.57 -4.72 1.10
C ILE A 16 -5.07 -4.56 -0.33
N TYR A 17 -5.56 -3.37 -0.66
CA TYR A 17 -5.90 -2.99 -2.02
C TYR A 17 -5.02 -1.82 -2.44
N ILE A 18 -4.50 -1.90 -3.67
CA ILE A 18 -3.75 -0.82 -4.30
C ILE A 18 -4.05 -0.81 -5.80
N SER A 19 -4.22 0.37 -6.38
CA SER A 19 -4.30 0.51 -7.84
C SER A 19 -2.90 0.38 -8.44
N ASP A 20 -2.81 -0.16 -9.65
CA ASP A 20 -1.60 -0.23 -10.47
C ASP A 20 -1.18 1.14 -11.01
N HIS A 21 -2.16 1.94 -11.43
CA HIS A 21 -1.97 3.35 -11.78
C HIS A 21 -3.29 4.12 -11.63
N GLY A 22 -3.21 5.43 -11.85
CA GLY A 22 -4.39 6.31 -11.94
C GLY A 22 -4.82 6.54 -13.39
N GLU A 23 -5.75 7.48 -13.60
CA GLU A 23 -6.35 7.78 -14.90
C GLU A 23 -6.51 9.28 -15.10
N SER A 24 -6.22 9.79 -16.30
CA SER A 24 -6.56 11.16 -16.69
C SER A 24 -7.93 11.23 -17.36
N LEU A 25 -8.75 12.19 -16.91
CA LEU A 25 -10.14 12.36 -17.35
C LEU A 25 -10.35 13.66 -18.15
N GLY A 26 -9.35 14.09 -18.93
CA GLY A 26 -9.45 15.24 -19.83
C GLY A 26 -8.84 16.56 -19.32
N LYS A 27 -8.24 16.57 -18.12
CA LYS A 27 -7.55 17.76 -17.62
C LYS A 27 -6.37 18.11 -18.54
N ASN A 28 -6.31 19.37 -18.98
CA ASN A 28 -5.31 19.86 -19.95
C ASN A 28 -5.30 19.06 -21.28
N GLY A 29 -6.44 18.48 -21.66
CA GLY A 29 -6.55 17.68 -22.89
C GLY A 29 -5.93 16.28 -22.79
N ILE A 30 -5.48 15.86 -21.60
CA ILE A 30 -4.89 14.53 -21.38
C ILE A 30 -6.00 13.57 -20.94
N TYR A 31 -6.09 12.45 -21.65
CA TYR A 31 -7.02 11.35 -21.37
C TYR A 31 -6.24 10.05 -21.12
N LEU A 32 -6.90 9.08 -20.52
CA LEU A 32 -6.36 7.75 -20.26
C LEU A 32 -5.11 7.78 -19.35
N HIS A 33 -4.28 6.75 -19.45
CA HIS A 33 -3.04 6.53 -18.72
C HIS A 33 -1.87 6.27 -19.68
N GLY A 34 -0.68 6.01 -19.13
CA GLY A 34 0.49 5.58 -19.90
C GLY A 34 1.41 6.71 -20.38
N LEU A 35 1.31 7.91 -19.80
CA LEU A 35 2.34 8.92 -20.03
C LEU A 35 3.66 8.49 -19.38
N PRO A 36 4.82 8.83 -19.98
CA PRO A 36 6.12 8.60 -19.35
C PRO A 36 6.14 9.18 -17.93
N TYR A 37 6.58 8.39 -16.94
CA TYR A 37 6.48 8.74 -15.52
C TYR A 37 7.02 10.14 -15.18
N ALA A 38 8.13 10.54 -15.83
CA ALA A 38 8.78 11.85 -15.64
C ALA A 38 7.88 13.06 -15.99
N ILE A 39 6.85 12.87 -16.81
CA ILE A 39 5.90 13.92 -17.24
C ILE A 39 4.45 13.58 -16.91
N ALA A 40 4.18 12.41 -16.33
CA ALA A 40 2.84 11.96 -16.02
C ALA A 40 2.22 12.85 -14.92
N PRO A 41 0.96 13.29 -15.08
CA PRO A 41 0.28 14.06 -14.04
C PRO A 41 0.01 13.18 -12.83
N LYS A 42 -0.19 13.81 -11.66
CA LYS A 42 -0.59 13.11 -10.43
C LYS A 42 -1.83 12.23 -10.60
N THR A 43 -2.73 12.57 -11.52
CA THR A 43 -3.91 11.75 -11.82
C THR A 43 -3.56 10.37 -12.34
N GLN A 44 -2.38 10.16 -12.96
CA GLN A 44 -1.91 8.84 -13.41
C GLN A 44 -0.95 8.16 -12.40
N THR A 45 -0.30 8.89 -11.50
CA THR A 45 0.75 8.35 -10.61
C THR A 45 0.35 8.28 -9.13
N GLN A 46 -0.60 9.09 -8.68
CA GLN A 46 -1.10 9.05 -7.31
C GLN A 46 -2.30 8.11 -7.24
N VAL A 47 -2.11 6.96 -6.61
CA VAL A 47 -3.11 5.88 -6.50
C VAL A 47 -3.61 5.68 -5.08
N PRO A 48 -4.83 5.15 -4.89
CA PRO A 48 -5.30 4.76 -3.57
C PRO A 48 -4.56 3.51 -3.07
N ILE A 49 -4.29 3.49 -1.77
CA ILE A 49 -4.02 2.29 -0.99
C ILE A 49 -5.08 2.20 0.11
N LEU A 50 -5.69 1.03 0.25
CA LEU A 50 -6.67 0.74 1.30
C LEU A 50 -6.18 -0.48 2.09
N LEU A 51 -6.26 -0.39 3.41
CA LEU A 51 -5.94 -1.50 4.30
C LEU A 51 -7.09 -1.73 5.27
N TRP A 52 -7.43 -3.00 5.44
CA TRP A 52 -8.29 -3.46 6.51
C TRP A 52 -7.67 -4.71 7.12
N SER A 53 -7.70 -4.86 8.44
CA SER A 53 -7.25 -6.08 9.12
C SER A 53 -8.20 -6.38 10.28
N ASN A 54 -8.37 -7.65 10.66
CA ASN A 54 -8.99 -7.97 11.95
C ASN A 54 -7.99 -7.91 13.13
N ASP A 55 -6.72 -7.62 12.84
CA ASP A 55 -5.69 -7.31 13.84
C ASP A 55 -5.67 -5.80 14.14
N GLU A 56 -6.04 -5.42 15.36
CA GLU A 56 -6.07 -4.01 15.78
C GLU A 56 -4.68 -3.37 15.81
N ASN A 57 -3.61 -4.13 16.07
CA ASN A 57 -2.25 -3.59 16.06
C ASN A 57 -1.84 -3.19 14.64
N LEU A 58 -2.09 -4.06 13.65
CA LEU A 58 -1.80 -3.74 12.24
C LEU A 58 -2.62 -2.54 11.76
N GLN A 59 -3.91 -2.46 12.13
CA GLN A 59 -4.73 -1.28 11.82
C GLN A 59 -4.16 -0.01 12.44
N ASN A 60 -3.75 -0.03 13.71
CA ASN A 60 -3.20 1.13 14.40
C ASN A 60 -1.88 1.61 13.77
N ILE A 61 -1.01 0.70 13.35
CA ILE A 61 0.23 1.03 12.64
C ILE A 61 -0.10 1.68 11.28
N ALA A 62 -0.99 1.06 10.49
CA ALA A 62 -1.41 1.62 9.21
C ALA A 62 -2.04 3.02 9.36
N LEU A 63 -2.85 3.24 10.40
CA LEU A 63 -3.44 4.55 10.70
C LEU A 63 -2.39 5.61 11.06
N LYS A 64 -1.32 5.23 11.78
CA LYS A 64 -0.18 6.11 12.06
C LYS A 64 0.55 6.51 10.78
N HIS A 65 0.66 5.60 9.81
CA HIS A 65 1.41 5.80 8.57
C HIS A 65 0.58 6.32 7.40
N ARG A 66 -0.75 6.43 7.52
CA ARG A 66 -1.67 6.79 6.41
C ARG A 66 -1.33 8.08 5.65
N ASN A 67 -0.62 9.01 6.29
CA ASN A 67 -0.24 10.30 5.72
C ASN A 67 1.25 10.37 5.31
N LEU A 68 2.02 9.30 5.52
CA LEU A 68 3.39 9.22 5.07
C LEU A 68 3.41 8.95 3.56
N ALA A 69 4.34 9.58 2.85
CA ALA A 69 4.53 9.32 1.43
C ALA A 69 4.96 7.87 1.22
N THR A 70 4.22 7.14 0.39
CA THR A 70 4.43 5.73 0.07
C THR A 70 4.31 5.50 -1.45
N SER A 71 4.78 4.36 -1.92
CA SER A 71 4.73 3.91 -3.32
C SER A 71 4.51 2.39 -3.36
N HIS A 72 4.52 1.80 -4.55
CA HIS A 72 4.54 0.34 -4.71
C HIS A 72 5.80 -0.32 -4.15
N ASP A 73 6.89 0.43 -3.96
CA ASP A 73 8.16 -0.11 -3.42
C ASP A 73 7.95 -0.71 -2.03
N SER A 74 6.98 -0.18 -1.27
CA SER A 74 6.66 -0.65 0.06
C SER A 74 5.92 -2.01 0.10
N ILE A 75 5.34 -2.44 -1.03
CA ILE A 75 4.52 -3.66 -1.06
C ILE A 75 5.38 -4.89 -0.79
N PHE A 76 6.59 -4.93 -1.35
CA PHE A 76 7.45 -6.11 -1.27
C PHE A 76 7.81 -6.46 0.17
N SER A 77 8.42 -5.52 0.92
CA SER A 77 8.78 -5.74 2.32
C SER A 77 7.56 -6.00 3.19
N THR A 78 6.44 -5.30 2.95
CA THR A 78 5.21 -5.51 3.73
C THR A 78 4.66 -6.93 3.58
N ILE A 79 4.67 -7.50 2.37
CA ILE A 79 4.21 -8.88 2.16
C ILE A 79 5.18 -9.89 2.81
N LEU A 80 6.49 -9.63 2.73
CA LEU A 80 7.49 -10.50 3.37
C LEU A 80 7.29 -10.58 4.89
N ASP A 81 7.17 -9.44 5.56
CA ASP A 81 6.99 -9.39 7.02
C ASP A 81 5.63 -9.96 7.44
N TYR A 82 4.56 -9.65 6.70
CA TYR A 82 3.23 -10.17 6.99
C TYR A 82 3.16 -11.70 7.03
N PHE A 83 3.98 -12.38 6.23
CA PHE A 83 4.09 -13.84 6.23
C PHE A 83 5.31 -14.37 7.00
N GLU A 84 5.97 -13.53 7.80
CA GLU A 84 7.13 -13.86 8.62
C GLU A 84 8.31 -14.47 7.81
N ILE A 85 8.48 -14.04 6.55
CA ILE A 85 9.51 -14.57 5.66
C ILE A 85 10.87 -13.98 6.00
N LYS A 86 11.81 -14.83 6.41
CA LYS A 86 13.20 -14.44 6.70
C LYS A 86 14.04 -14.45 5.43
N THR A 87 14.50 -13.28 5.00
CA THR A 87 15.30 -13.10 3.78
C THR A 87 16.20 -11.87 3.89
N PRO A 88 17.41 -11.87 3.29
CA PRO A 88 18.26 -10.68 3.25
C PRO A 88 17.67 -9.52 2.40
N PHE A 89 16.58 -9.77 1.68
CA PHE A 89 15.91 -8.76 0.86
C PHE A 89 14.80 -8.00 1.61
N TYR A 90 14.50 -8.35 2.87
CA TYR A 90 13.54 -7.60 3.67
C TYR A 90 14.15 -6.29 4.17
N GLU A 91 13.47 -5.17 3.92
CA GLU A 91 13.86 -3.83 4.36
C GLU A 91 12.72 -3.24 5.21
N GLU A 92 12.94 -3.13 6.52
CA GLU A 92 11.95 -2.68 7.52
C GLU A 92 11.47 -1.24 7.28
N GLU A 93 12.30 -0.40 6.68
CA GLU A 93 11.96 0.98 6.29
C GLU A 93 10.97 1.07 5.13
N PHE A 94 10.81 -0.01 4.34
CA PHE A 94 9.86 -0.14 3.24
C PHE A 94 8.59 -0.91 3.64
N ASP A 95 8.48 -1.40 4.88
CA ASP A 95 7.30 -2.10 5.35
C ASP A 95 6.32 -1.12 6.01
N PHE A 96 5.19 -0.82 5.36
CA PHE A 96 4.24 0.16 5.89
C PHE A 96 3.45 -0.33 7.13
N LEU A 97 3.57 -1.61 7.47
CA LEU A 97 3.05 -2.23 8.69
C LEU A 97 4.13 -2.38 9.78
N ASN A 98 5.37 -1.94 9.52
CA ASN A 98 6.44 -1.86 10.51
C ASN A 98 6.55 -0.46 11.10
N LEU A 99 6.84 -0.34 12.40
CA LEU A 99 7.00 0.95 13.08
C LEU A 99 8.16 1.81 12.55
N LYS A 100 9.14 1.19 11.89
CA LYS A 100 10.29 1.86 11.27
C LYS A 100 10.03 2.37 9.85
N PHE A 101 8.79 2.20 9.35
CA PHE A 101 8.41 2.69 8.03
C PHE A 101 8.77 4.16 7.83
N GLY A 102 9.55 4.45 6.79
CA GLY A 102 9.95 5.81 6.44
C GLY A 102 10.99 6.46 7.37
N GLU A 103 11.61 5.73 8.31
CA GLU A 103 12.70 6.25 9.14
C GLU A 103 14.02 6.48 8.37
N LYS A 104 14.14 5.90 7.16
CA LYS A 104 15.20 6.20 6.21
C LYS A 104 14.59 6.49 4.85
N LYS A 105 14.75 7.73 4.39
CA LYS A 105 14.57 8.13 3.00
C LYS A 105 15.80 8.86 2.52
#